data_AF-A0A1W0WZY3-F1
#
_entry.id   AF-A0A1W0WZY3-F1
#
_cell.length_a   1.000
_cell.length_b   1.000
_cell.length_c   1.000
_cell.angle_alpha   90.00
_cell.angle_beta   90.00
_cell.angle_gamma   90.00
#
_symmetry.space_group_name_H-M   'P 1'
#
loop_
_entity.id
_entity.type
_entity.pdbx_description
1 polymer ?
#
loop_
_entity_poly.entity_id
_entity_poly.type
_entity_poly.pdbx_seq_one_letter_code
_entity_poly.pdbx_strand_id
1 'polypeptide(L)'
;MKPLLRLSPAQVPLLIIAANLSIMMTLSMTILPRVHMIMMMAGSRNHRLGYEVVGSAYDVALNRSAQLYPKVFGNYSVTRYFTPGTFTCADANAITTVGLSTLYADDSFNAFAVNSKEIRIVLSPEENVLVLASTASLDLLNNKKRFPTLLPLASTSYNNVGLALLKLLRLYKWNAFNLVCDSNAKDPQRLAMEVSCGVLRDTFKDVRDISMLALPFDSSNNDSAGAMLRLAKTHSSGEETGVKLASRFFNRTFNLPSRRVELNKIGTRECSVFVKQFNNVTRRFLTVQYLDSASQRLMADNTTSEVKWFAQTFPPSVVPHCGFNGELCSKREGNSSLLAEVLSVIAVICLLITFACWKYTASRRYLDLWWLLANEKMGTVRKEQGGRSYWQLETPPTCSFPRRNTKSTVLSVGTMRAEDKRRLSMDLTLSAEWRNLRSL
;
A
#
# COMPACT_ATOMS: atom_id res chain seq x y z
N MET A 1 -56.01 -39.60 41.66
CA MET A 1 -55.35 -38.93 42.80
C MET A 1 -53.90 -39.38 42.85
N LYS A 2 -52.93 -38.51 42.55
CA LYS A 2 -51.51 -38.84 42.68
C LYS A 2 -51.07 -38.54 44.12
N PRO A 3 -50.32 -39.45 44.78
CA PRO A 3 -49.91 -39.25 46.16
C PRO A 3 -48.94 -38.07 46.26
N LEU A 4 -49.25 -37.13 47.14
CA LEU A 4 -48.37 -36.02 47.52
C LEU A 4 -47.18 -36.62 48.30
N LEU A 5 -46.00 -36.58 47.69
CA LEU A 5 -44.74 -36.92 48.34
C LEU A 5 -44.52 -36.01 49.55
N ARG A 6 -44.59 -36.57 50.76
CA ARG A 6 -44.16 -35.88 51.98
C ARG A 6 -42.64 -35.83 52.01
N LEU A 7 -42.09 -34.65 51.73
CA LEU A 7 -40.67 -34.36 51.93
C LEU A 7 -40.38 -34.25 53.43
N SER A 8 -39.25 -34.82 53.86
CA SER A 8 -38.75 -34.70 55.23
C SER A 8 -38.35 -33.25 55.52
N PRO A 9 -38.54 -32.73 56.75
CA PRO A 9 -38.15 -31.37 57.12
C PRO A 9 -36.65 -31.07 56.91
N ALA A 10 -35.79 -32.10 56.86
CA ALA A 10 -34.37 -31.95 56.54
C ALA A 10 -34.09 -31.72 55.04
N GLN A 11 -35.03 -32.05 54.15
CA GLN A 11 -34.87 -31.95 52.69
C GLN A 11 -35.27 -30.58 52.13
N VAL A 12 -36.09 -29.81 52.86
CA VAL A 12 -36.55 -28.47 52.48
C VAL A 12 -35.39 -27.48 52.25
N PRO A 13 -34.40 -27.32 53.16
CA PRO A 13 -33.29 -26.39 52.94
C PRO A 13 -32.40 -26.79 51.76
N LEU A 14 -32.22 -28.09 51.51
CA LEU A 14 -31.45 -28.62 50.38
C LEU A 14 -32.12 -28.31 49.05
N LEU A 15 -33.44 -28.38 48.99
CA LEU A 15 -34.24 -28.04 47.81
C LEU A 15 -34.23 -26.53 47.53
N ILE A 16 -34.25 -25.71 48.58
CA ILE A 16 -34.12 -24.24 48.46
C ILE A 16 -32.72 -23.86 47.97
N ILE A 17 -31.66 -24.48 48.47
CA ILE A 17 -30.28 -24.25 48.01
C ILE A 17 -30.14 -24.70 46.54
N ALA A 18 -30.65 -25.87 46.17
CA ALA A 18 -30.60 -26.37 44.80
C ALA A 18 -31.41 -25.49 43.82
N ALA A 19 -32.59 -25.00 44.23
CA ALA A 19 -33.38 -24.08 43.44
C ALA A 19 -32.67 -22.74 43.26
N ASN A 20 -32.08 -22.18 44.33
CA ASN A 20 -31.32 -20.92 44.26
C ASN A 20 -30.04 -21.05 43.43
N LEU A 21 -29.32 -22.18 43.49
CA LEU A 21 -28.16 -22.46 42.64
C LEU A 21 -28.56 -22.65 41.17
N SER A 22 -29.68 -23.31 40.89
CA SER A 22 -30.21 -23.47 39.54
C SER A 22 -30.66 -22.11 38.96
N ILE A 23 -31.32 -21.28 39.76
CA ILE A 23 -31.69 -19.90 39.40
C ILE A 23 -30.43 -19.05 39.19
N MET A 24 -29.41 -19.14 40.05
CA MET A 24 -28.14 -18.41 39.86
C MET A 24 -27.38 -18.87 38.61
N MET A 25 -27.31 -20.18 38.34
CA MET A 25 -26.63 -20.69 37.15
C MET A 25 -27.39 -20.35 35.86
N THR A 26 -28.72 -20.34 35.89
CA THR A 26 -29.53 -19.91 34.74
C THR A 26 -29.48 -18.40 34.52
N LEU A 27 -29.52 -17.58 35.59
CA LEU A 27 -29.35 -16.11 35.48
C LEU A 27 -27.92 -15.69 35.09
N SER A 28 -26.89 -16.46 35.47
CA SER A 28 -25.50 -16.17 35.09
C SER A 28 -25.20 -16.55 33.63
N MET A 29 -26.03 -17.40 33.01
CA MET A 29 -25.88 -17.87 31.63
C MET A 29 -26.56 -16.99 30.56
N THR A 30 -27.34 -15.98 30.94
CA THR A 30 -28.19 -15.25 29.96
C THR A 30 -27.68 -13.88 29.52
N ILE A 31 -26.63 -13.33 30.15
CA ILE A 31 -26.04 -12.06 29.69
C ILE A 31 -24.76 -12.38 28.93
N LEU A 32 -24.91 -12.73 27.65
CA LEU A 32 -23.77 -12.80 26.74
C LEU A 32 -23.14 -11.40 26.68
N PRO A 33 -21.83 -11.27 26.91
CA PRO A 33 -21.17 -9.98 26.84
C PRO A 33 -21.33 -9.41 25.43
N ARG A 34 -21.81 -8.17 25.34
CA ARG A 34 -21.78 -7.41 24.09
C ARG A 34 -20.32 -7.13 23.76
N VAL A 35 -19.93 -7.33 22.50
CA VAL A 35 -18.58 -7.02 22.03
C VAL A 35 -18.63 -5.70 21.28
N HIS A 36 -17.98 -4.67 21.80
CA HIS A 36 -17.84 -3.38 21.11
C HIS A 36 -16.42 -3.18 20.61
N MET A 37 -16.28 -3.08 19.29
CA MET A 37 -14.99 -2.85 18.64
C MET A 37 -14.88 -1.42 18.16
N ILE A 38 -13.77 -0.78 18.48
CA ILE A 38 -13.43 0.54 17.97
C ILE A 38 -12.26 0.36 17.01
N MET A 39 -12.49 0.70 15.75
CA MET A 39 -11.47 0.69 14.72
C MET A 39 -11.06 2.13 14.44
N MET A 40 -9.81 2.45 14.74
CA MET A 40 -9.25 3.77 14.50
C MET A 40 -8.16 3.71 13.44
N MET A 41 -8.22 4.60 12.45
CA MET A 41 -7.18 4.71 11.42
C MET A 41 -6.98 6.17 11.04
N ALA A 42 -5.75 6.66 11.22
CA ALA A 42 -5.34 7.98 10.77
C ALA A 42 -4.40 7.84 9.58
N GLY A 43 -4.84 8.32 8.43
CA GLY A 43 -4.06 8.34 7.21
C GLY A 43 -4.49 7.28 6.20
N SER A 44 -4.53 7.69 4.94
CA SER A 44 -4.60 6.85 3.75
C SER A 44 -4.47 7.76 2.52
N ARG A 45 -3.35 7.63 1.81
CA ARG A 45 -3.28 7.95 0.36
C ARG A 45 -2.68 6.82 -0.46
N ASN A 46 -2.15 5.80 0.21
CA ASN A 46 -1.63 4.62 -0.45
C ASN A 46 -2.79 3.63 -0.60
N HIS A 47 -3.31 3.50 -1.82
CA HIS A 47 -4.34 2.54 -2.20
C HIS A 47 -4.01 1.08 -1.83
N ARG A 48 -2.78 0.78 -1.40
CA ARG A 48 -2.36 -0.56 -0.96
C ARG A 48 -2.42 -0.80 0.54
N LEU A 49 -2.36 0.24 1.36
CA LEU A 49 -2.27 0.15 2.84
C LEU A 49 -3.32 1.02 3.55
N GLY A 50 -4.20 1.64 2.78
CA GLY A 50 -5.27 2.49 3.25
C GLY A 50 -6.41 1.76 3.94
N TYR A 51 -7.31 2.54 4.54
CA TYR A 51 -8.57 2.05 5.10
C TYR A 51 -9.40 1.28 4.08
N GLU A 52 -9.34 1.65 2.82
CA GLU A 52 -10.05 0.97 1.73
C GLU A 52 -9.67 -0.52 1.65
N VAL A 53 -8.39 -0.85 1.90
CA VAL A 53 -7.89 -2.23 1.89
C VAL A 53 -8.09 -2.87 3.25
N VAL A 54 -7.61 -2.20 4.30
CA VAL A 54 -7.52 -2.78 5.64
C VAL A 54 -8.89 -2.83 6.32
N GLY A 55 -9.70 -1.76 6.20
CA GLY A 55 -11.06 -1.69 6.73
C GLY A 55 -11.97 -2.76 6.11
N SER A 56 -11.94 -2.90 4.78
CA SER A 56 -12.69 -3.94 4.08
C SER A 56 -12.29 -5.36 4.54
N ALA A 57 -11.00 -5.59 4.78
CA ALA A 57 -10.52 -6.87 5.30
C ALA A 57 -11.09 -7.17 6.70
N TYR A 58 -11.16 -6.17 7.58
CA TYR A 58 -11.80 -6.32 8.90
C TYR A 58 -13.30 -6.57 8.80
N ASP A 59 -14.00 -5.89 7.91
CA ASP A 59 -15.44 -6.08 7.74
C ASP A 59 -15.76 -7.53 7.31
N VAL A 60 -14.99 -8.07 6.36
CA VAL A 60 -15.09 -9.47 5.95
C VAL A 60 -14.74 -10.42 7.10
N ALA A 61 -13.67 -10.12 7.85
CA ALA A 61 -13.26 -10.94 8.99
C ALA A 61 -14.32 -10.95 10.10
N LEU A 62 -14.94 -9.82 10.40
CA LEU A 62 -15.98 -9.69 11.43
C LEU A 62 -17.27 -10.39 11.02
N ASN A 63 -17.71 -10.21 9.76
CA ASN A 63 -18.87 -10.93 9.24
C ASN A 63 -18.64 -12.45 9.29
N ARG A 64 -17.46 -12.91 8.88
CA ARG A 64 -17.11 -14.34 8.97
C ARG A 64 -17.03 -14.82 10.42
N SER A 65 -16.51 -14.01 11.33
CA SER A 65 -16.45 -14.33 12.76
C SER A 65 -17.84 -14.42 13.38
N ALA A 66 -18.78 -13.57 12.96
CA ALA A 66 -20.18 -13.64 13.35
C ALA A 66 -20.86 -14.95 12.93
N GLN A 67 -20.55 -15.43 11.73
CA GLN A 67 -21.06 -16.72 11.23
C GLN A 67 -20.44 -17.91 11.97
N LEU A 68 -19.13 -17.87 12.23
CA LEU A 68 -18.41 -18.98 12.88
C LEU A 68 -18.63 -19.04 14.39
N TYR A 69 -18.82 -17.89 15.05
CA TYR A 69 -18.94 -17.78 16.49
C TYR A 69 -20.16 -16.94 16.90
N PRO A 70 -21.39 -17.38 16.54
CA PRO A 70 -22.61 -16.59 16.77
C PRO A 70 -22.92 -16.37 18.25
N LYS A 71 -22.38 -17.19 19.16
CA LYS A 71 -22.52 -16.96 20.62
C LYS A 71 -21.70 -15.76 21.10
N VAL A 72 -20.58 -15.45 20.45
CA VAL A 72 -19.66 -14.37 20.83
C VAL A 72 -20.01 -13.09 20.07
N PHE A 73 -20.25 -13.21 18.77
CA PHE A 73 -20.52 -12.09 17.87
C PHE A 73 -22.01 -12.02 17.47
N GLY A 74 -22.91 -12.64 18.23
CA GLY A 74 -24.35 -12.51 18.00
C GLY A 74 -24.88 -11.11 18.30
N ASN A 75 -24.20 -10.38 19.18
CA ASN A 75 -24.50 -9.00 19.53
C ASN A 75 -23.20 -8.18 19.62
N TYR A 76 -22.61 -7.86 18.47
CA TYR A 76 -21.44 -7.00 18.37
C TYR A 76 -21.77 -5.67 17.70
N SER A 77 -21.04 -4.62 18.06
CA SER A 77 -21.08 -3.33 17.36
C SER A 77 -19.66 -2.87 17.03
N VAL A 78 -19.53 -2.15 15.91
CA VAL A 78 -18.26 -1.65 15.41
C VAL A 78 -18.37 -0.15 15.19
N THR A 79 -17.57 0.63 15.91
CA THR A 79 -17.39 2.06 15.67
C THR A 79 -16.13 2.26 14.85
N ARG A 80 -16.23 2.95 13.72
CA ARG A 80 -15.08 3.20 12.83
C ARG A 80 -14.77 4.69 12.86
N TYR A 81 -13.57 5.03 13.32
CA TYR A 81 -13.03 6.37 13.28
C TYR A 81 -11.91 6.42 12.24
N PHE A 82 -12.18 7.01 11.09
CA PHE A 82 -11.24 7.11 9.98
C PHE A 82 -11.04 8.55 9.55
N THR A 83 -9.79 8.97 9.53
CA THR A 83 -9.39 10.28 9.00
C THR A 83 -8.49 10.05 7.78
N PRO A 84 -8.97 10.32 6.54
CA PRO A 84 -8.14 10.19 5.36
C PRO A 84 -7.06 11.28 5.31
N GLY A 85 -5.90 10.97 4.74
CA GLY A 85 -4.82 11.95 4.61
C GLY A 85 -3.41 11.35 4.58
N THR A 86 -2.42 12.20 4.37
CA THR A 86 -1.00 11.89 4.59
C THR A 86 -0.57 12.58 5.86
N PHE A 87 -0.31 11.80 6.89
CA PHE A 87 0.07 12.31 8.21
C PHE A 87 1.48 11.85 8.53
N THR A 88 2.26 12.71 9.18
CA THR A 88 3.45 12.25 9.88
C THR A 88 3.03 11.38 11.07
N CYS A 89 3.95 10.62 11.69
CA CYS A 89 3.63 9.87 12.90
C CYS A 89 3.10 10.79 14.03
N ALA A 90 3.64 12.01 14.14
CA ALA A 90 3.19 12.98 15.13
C ALA A 90 1.75 13.46 14.84
N ASP A 91 1.44 13.77 13.59
CA ASP A 91 0.10 14.20 13.19
C ASP A 91 -0.91 13.06 13.32
N ALA A 92 -0.53 11.84 12.91
CA ALA A 92 -1.36 10.65 13.04
C ALA A 92 -1.67 10.38 14.52
N ASN A 93 -0.68 10.51 15.40
CA ASN A 93 -0.87 10.38 16.85
C ASN A 93 -1.81 11.46 17.40
N ALA A 94 -1.66 12.72 16.97
CA ALA A 94 -2.55 13.79 17.38
C ALA A 94 -3.99 13.52 16.92
N ILE A 95 -4.19 13.11 15.67
CA ILE A 95 -5.51 12.79 15.12
C ILE A 95 -6.13 11.59 15.83
N THR A 96 -5.38 10.53 16.09
CA THR A 96 -5.90 9.39 16.84
C THR A 96 -6.23 9.77 18.28
N THR A 97 -5.45 10.65 18.90
CA THR A 97 -5.71 11.14 20.27
C THR A 97 -7.00 11.96 20.32
N VAL A 98 -7.20 12.88 19.37
CA VAL A 98 -8.45 13.65 19.25
C VAL A 98 -9.62 12.74 18.92
N GLY A 99 -9.45 11.80 17.99
CA GLY A 99 -10.50 10.81 17.70
C GLY A 99 -10.88 10.02 18.93
N LEU A 100 -9.89 9.67 19.76
CA LEU A 100 -10.14 8.91 20.95
C LEU A 100 -10.85 9.75 22.02
N SER A 101 -10.42 11.00 22.22
CA SER A 101 -11.10 11.90 23.16
C SER A 101 -12.55 12.17 22.75
N THR A 102 -12.83 12.30 21.44
CA THR A 102 -14.22 12.45 20.96
C THR A 102 -15.07 11.22 21.25
N LEU A 103 -14.51 10.02 21.15
CA LEU A 103 -15.21 8.78 21.50
C LEU A 103 -15.49 8.68 23.00
N TYR A 104 -14.58 9.15 23.86
CA TYR A 104 -14.79 9.17 25.31
C TYR A 104 -15.72 10.30 25.79
N ALA A 105 -15.81 11.39 25.04
CA ALA A 105 -16.67 12.53 25.37
C ALA A 105 -18.15 12.28 25.01
N ASP A 106 -18.44 11.31 24.16
CA ASP A 106 -19.82 10.95 23.81
C ASP A 106 -20.47 10.23 25.01
N ASP A 107 -21.51 10.85 25.61
CA ASP A 107 -22.22 10.29 26.77
C ASP A 107 -22.79 8.90 26.53
N SER A 108 -23.03 8.53 25.26
CA SER A 108 -23.40 7.16 24.90
C SER A 108 -22.29 6.18 25.29
N PHE A 109 -21.02 6.55 25.11
CA PHE A 109 -19.85 5.75 25.47
C PHE A 109 -19.67 5.59 26.98
N ASN A 110 -20.01 6.63 27.74
CA ASN A 110 -20.03 6.61 29.21
C ASN A 110 -21.19 5.76 29.75
N ALA A 111 -22.37 5.82 29.11
CA ALA A 111 -23.50 4.95 29.46
C ALA A 111 -23.17 3.45 29.29
N PHE A 112 -22.32 3.10 28.32
CA PHE A 112 -21.81 1.74 28.16
C PHE A 112 -20.78 1.34 29.24
N ALA A 113 -20.07 2.30 29.84
CA ALA A 113 -18.93 2.06 30.74
C ALA A 113 -19.35 1.63 32.14
N VAL A 114 -20.51 2.08 32.60
CA VAL A 114 -20.88 1.97 34.02
C VAL A 114 -21.57 0.63 34.36
N ASN A 115 -22.14 -0.09 33.40
CA ASN A 115 -23.01 -1.25 33.69
C ASN A 115 -22.80 -2.52 32.85
N SER A 116 -21.81 -2.58 31.95
CA SER A 116 -21.65 -3.75 31.07
C SER A 116 -20.27 -4.41 31.22
N LYS A 117 -20.25 -5.75 31.34
CA LYS A 117 -19.05 -6.60 31.19
C LYS A 117 -18.62 -6.63 29.71
N GLU A 118 -18.44 -5.46 29.12
CA GLU A 118 -18.11 -5.29 27.71
C GLU A 118 -16.60 -5.30 27.54
N ILE A 119 -16.11 -6.17 26.65
CA ILE A 119 -14.70 -6.21 26.29
C ILE A 119 -14.47 -5.06 25.32
N ARG A 120 -13.75 -4.05 25.78
CA ARG A 120 -13.37 -2.88 24.98
C ARG A 120 -12.01 -3.12 24.34
N ILE A 121 -11.82 -2.56 23.14
CA ILE A 121 -10.52 -2.56 22.46
C ILE A 121 -10.13 -1.11 22.12
N VAL A 122 -9.20 -0.51 22.86
CA VAL A 122 -8.87 0.93 22.79
C VAL A 122 -7.38 1.19 23.05
N LEU A 123 -6.79 2.19 22.39
CA LEU A 123 -5.38 2.60 22.51
C LEU A 123 -5.13 3.51 23.74
N SER A 124 -5.20 2.99 24.97
CA SER A 124 -4.64 3.71 26.14
C SER A 124 -4.23 2.76 27.28
N PRO A 125 -3.03 2.92 27.88
CA PRO A 125 -2.60 2.10 29.01
C PRO A 125 -3.31 2.43 30.33
N GLU A 126 -4.03 3.56 30.42
CA GLU A 126 -4.63 4.02 31.68
C GLU A 126 -6.00 3.39 31.96
N GLU A 127 -6.67 2.84 30.94
CA GLU A 127 -8.09 2.49 31.00
C GLU A 127 -8.37 0.98 31.18
N ASN A 128 -7.36 0.15 31.49
CA ASN A 128 -7.49 -1.33 31.55
C ASN A 128 -8.16 -1.93 30.30
N VAL A 129 -8.03 -1.27 29.14
CA VAL A 129 -8.62 -1.72 27.89
C VAL A 129 -7.61 -2.54 27.09
N LEU A 130 -8.05 -3.67 26.53
CA LEU A 130 -7.25 -4.47 25.59
C LEU A 130 -6.93 -3.63 24.36
N VAL A 131 -5.74 -3.71 23.80
CA VAL A 131 -5.40 -2.95 22.60
C VAL A 131 -4.90 -3.91 21.54
N LEU A 132 -5.56 -3.97 20.38
CA LEU A 132 -5.10 -4.79 19.26
C LEU A 132 -4.43 -3.90 18.20
N ALA A 133 -3.10 -3.93 18.15
CA ALA A 133 -2.35 -3.16 17.16
C ALA A 133 -2.05 -4.03 15.94
N SER A 134 -2.80 -3.83 14.88
CA SER A 134 -2.74 -4.72 13.71
C SER A 134 -1.60 -4.48 12.75
N THR A 135 -1.14 -3.23 12.64
CA THR A 135 -0.07 -2.84 11.72
C THR A 135 1.20 -2.43 12.45
N ALA A 136 1.12 -2.16 13.75
CA ALA A 136 2.25 -1.70 14.52
C ALA A 136 3.15 -2.87 14.92
N SER A 137 4.40 -2.85 14.47
CA SER A 137 5.39 -3.92 14.66
C SER A 137 6.65 -3.45 15.39
N LEU A 138 6.55 -2.38 16.17
CA LEU A 138 7.67 -1.79 16.90
C LEU A 138 7.98 -2.58 18.19
N ASP A 139 9.28 -2.73 18.51
CA ASP A 139 9.71 -3.43 19.72
C ASP A 139 9.21 -2.78 21.00
N LEU A 140 9.08 -1.46 20.99
CA LEU A 140 8.58 -0.68 22.13
C LEU A 140 7.23 -1.22 22.62
N LEU A 141 6.42 -1.78 21.73
CA LEU A 141 5.09 -2.35 22.02
C LEU A 141 5.16 -3.70 22.76
N ASN A 142 6.32 -4.36 22.77
CA ASN A 142 6.54 -5.59 23.54
C ASN A 142 6.84 -5.32 25.02
N ASN A 143 7.13 -4.07 25.40
CA ASN A 143 7.38 -3.71 26.79
C ASN A 143 6.07 -3.78 27.60
N LYS A 144 5.78 -4.96 28.19
CA LYS A 144 4.57 -5.19 28.99
C LYS A 144 4.52 -4.40 30.29
N LYS A 145 5.65 -3.85 30.76
CA LYS A 145 5.64 -2.89 31.87
C LYS A 145 5.04 -1.55 31.45
N ARG A 146 5.26 -1.14 30.19
CA ARG A 146 4.71 0.12 29.64
C ARG A 146 3.35 -0.06 28.96
N PHE A 147 3.12 -1.19 28.30
CA PHE A 147 1.91 -1.50 27.54
C PHE A 147 1.34 -2.88 27.95
N PRO A 148 0.81 -3.01 29.18
CA PRO A 148 0.38 -4.31 29.72
C PRO A 148 -0.79 -4.93 28.95
N THR A 149 -1.68 -4.11 28.39
CA THR A 149 -2.89 -4.55 27.69
C THR A 149 -2.76 -4.56 26.17
N LEU A 150 -1.59 -4.21 25.62
CA LEU A 150 -1.36 -4.15 24.18
C LEU A 150 -0.96 -5.50 23.60
N LEU A 151 -1.64 -5.91 22.52
CA LEU A 151 -1.31 -7.07 21.70
C LEU A 151 -0.99 -6.61 20.27
N PRO A 152 0.28 -6.59 19.86
CA PRO A 152 0.64 -6.38 18.47
C PRO A 152 0.30 -7.63 17.65
N LEU A 153 -0.55 -7.47 16.63
CA LEU A 153 -0.96 -8.51 15.69
C LEU A 153 -0.28 -8.37 14.32
N ALA A 154 0.65 -7.43 14.18
CA ALA A 154 1.39 -7.24 12.95
C ALA A 154 2.14 -8.53 12.55
N SER A 155 1.97 -8.95 11.29
CA SER A 155 2.53 -10.19 10.76
C SER A 155 4.05 -10.27 10.77
N THR A 156 4.71 -9.11 10.80
CA THR A 156 6.17 -8.98 10.74
C THR A 156 6.65 -8.17 11.93
N SER A 157 7.13 -8.84 12.97
CA SER A 157 7.90 -8.17 14.03
C SER A 157 9.28 -7.79 13.49
N TYR A 158 9.61 -6.49 13.49
CA TYR A 158 10.93 -6.04 13.04
C TYR A 158 12.07 -6.62 13.88
N ASN A 159 11.80 -7.00 15.14
CA ASN A 159 12.78 -7.70 15.97
C ASN A 159 13.13 -9.08 15.42
N ASN A 160 12.13 -9.79 14.88
CA ASN A 160 12.38 -11.08 14.27
C ASN A 160 13.29 -10.93 13.04
N VAL A 161 13.20 -9.80 12.34
CA VAL A 161 14.14 -9.46 11.24
C VAL A 161 15.54 -9.21 11.80
N GLY A 162 15.68 -8.40 12.84
CA GLY A 162 16.97 -8.14 13.49
C GLY A 162 17.63 -9.42 14.04
N LEU A 163 16.86 -10.25 14.74
CA LEU A 163 17.33 -11.54 15.27
C LEU A 163 17.68 -12.53 14.16
N ALA A 164 16.90 -12.55 13.07
CA ALA A 164 17.21 -13.38 11.91
C ALA A 164 18.54 -12.94 11.26
N LEU A 165 18.75 -11.62 11.11
CA LEU A 165 20.00 -11.07 10.59
C LEU A 165 21.18 -11.39 11.52
N LEU A 166 21.01 -11.26 12.83
CA LEU A 166 22.02 -11.63 13.82
C LEU A 166 22.40 -13.12 13.69
N LYS A 167 21.41 -14.02 13.60
CA LYS A 167 21.66 -15.45 13.39
C LYS A 167 22.39 -15.71 12.07
N LEU A 168 22.02 -14.99 11.01
CA LEU A 168 22.67 -15.08 9.71
C LEU A 168 24.14 -14.68 9.77
N LEU A 169 24.44 -13.53 10.39
CA LEU A 169 25.81 -13.04 10.57
C LEU A 169 26.66 -14.04 11.35
N ARG A 170 26.14 -14.58 12.45
CA ARG A 170 26.83 -15.62 13.25
C ARG A 170 27.04 -16.91 12.47
N LEU A 171 26.03 -17.37 11.73
CA LEU A 171 26.12 -18.59 10.92
C LEU A 171 27.27 -18.52 9.90
N TYR A 172 27.45 -17.36 9.27
CA TYR A 172 28.49 -17.14 8.27
C TYR A 172 29.80 -16.58 8.83
N LYS A 173 29.90 -16.46 10.17
CA LYS A 173 31.05 -15.85 10.86
C LYS A 173 31.36 -14.44 10.34
N TRP A 174 30.33 -13.69 9.99
CA TRP A 174 30.41 -12.27 9.67
C TRP A 174 30.41 -11.47 10.96
N ASN A 175 31.58 -10.94 11.30
CA ASN A 175 31.78 -10.12 12.50
C ASN A 175 31.66 -8.62 12.23
N ALA A 176 31.39 -8.20 10.99
CA ALA A 176 31.19 -6.79 10.65
C ALA A 176 30.21 -6.61 9.49
N PHE A 177 29.39 -5.55 9.54
CA PHE A 177 28.56 -5.11 8.41
C PHE A 177 28.24 -3.61 8.49
N ASN A 178 27.87 -3.02 7.35
CA ASN A 178 27.42 -1.64 7.26
C ASN A 178 25.89 -1.61 7.09
N LEU A 179 25.19 -0.87 7.94
CA LEU A 179 23.75 -0.62 7.86
C LEU A 179 23.52 0.76 7.22
N VAL A 180 23.05 0.79 5.97
CA VAL A 180 22.77 2.05 5.26
C VAL A 180 21.30 2.40 5.43
N CYS A 181 21.02 3.61 5.92
CA CYS A 181 19.68 4.10 6.22
C CYS A 181 19.37 5.32 5.38
N ASP A 182 18.44 5.18 4.44
CA ASP A 182 18.02 6.29 3.59
C ASP A 182 17.16 7.30 4.37
N SER A 183 17.55 8.57 4.33
CA SER A 183 16.90 9.71 4.96
C SER A 183 16.21 10.62 3.94
N ASN A 184 16.11 10.21 2.68
CA ASN A 184 15.43 10.97 1.63
C ASN A 184 14.00 11.32 2.03
N ALA A 185 13.76 12.61 2.29
CA ALA A 185 12.45 13.11 2.72
C ALA A 185 11.35 12.96 1.66
N LYS A 186 11.72 12.73 0.39
CA LYS A 186 10.79 12.56 -0.73
C LYS A 186 10.42 11.11 -0.97
N ASP A 187 11.11 10.14 -0.37
CA ASP A 187 10.77 8.72 -0.54
C ASP A 187 9.48 8.40 0.23
N PRO A 188 8.40 7.93 -0.43
CA PRO A 188 7.20 7.47 0.25
C PRO A 188 7.44 6.32 1.24
N GLN A 189 8.57 5.60 1.14
CA GLN A 189 8.96 4.53 2.04
C GLN A 189 9.85 4.97 3.20
N ARG A 190 10.18 6.27 3.30
CA ARG A 190 11.05 6.81 4.37
C ARG A 190 10.69 6.30 5.75
N LEU A 191 9.40 6.29 6.09
CA LEU A 191 8.95 5.86 7.41
C LEU A 191 9.28 4.38 7.69
N ALA A 192 9.07 3.51 6.69
CA ALA A 192 9.38 2.09 6.82
C ALA A 192 10.89 1.86 6.95
N MET A 193 11.70 2.62 6.21
CA MET A 193 13.17 2.56 6.30
C MET A 193 13.68 3.08 7.64
N GLU A 194 13.17 4.21 8.12
CA GLU A 194 13.53 4.81 9.41
C GLU A 194 13.22 3.85 10.56
N VAL A 195 12.03 3.25 10.56
CA VAL A 195 11.62 2.24 11.55
C VAL A 195 12.51 1.00 11.47
N SER A 196 12.72 0.44 10.28
CA SER A 196 13.54 -0.77 10.08
C SER A 196 14.98 -0.54 10.54
N CYS A 197 15.54 0.61 10.19
CA CYS A 197 16.88 1.01 10.62
C CYS A 197 16.99 1.23 12.12
N GLY A 198 15.99 1.87 12.74
CA GLY A 198 15.94 2.04 14.20
C GLY A 198 15.97 0.69 14.91
N VAL A 199 15.12 -0.25 14.49
CA VAL A 199 15.05 -1.58 15.10
C VAL A 199 16.34 -2.37 14.91
N LEU A 200 16.97 -2.31 13.73
CA LEU A 200 18.28 -2.94 13.52
C LEU A 200 19.34 -2.30 14.42
N ARG A 201 19.39 -0.96 14.52
CA ARG A 201 20.35 -0.30 15.41
C ARG A 201 20.18 -0.71 16.86
N ASP A 202 18.94 -0.80 17.34
CA ASP A 202 18.65 -1.24 18.71
C ASP A 202 19.01 -2.71 18.91
N THR A 203 18.69 -3.59 17.95
CA THR A 203 19.01 -5.02 18.02
C THR A 203 20.51 -5.27 18.15
N PHE A 204 21.34 -4.48 17.44
CA PHE A 204 22.79 -4.66 17.43
C PHE A 204 23.52 -3.81 18.48
N LYS A 205 22.83 -2.96 19.24
CA LYS A 205 23.43 -2.08 20.25
C LYS A 205 24.18 -2.85 21.35
N ASP A 206 23.64 -3.99 21.75
CA ASP A 206 24.18 -4.83 22.84
C ASP A 206 24.99 -6.03 22.33
N VAL A 207 25.14 -6.18 21.01
CA VAL A 207 25.85 -7.31 20.39
C VAL A 207 27.34 -6.98 20.27
N ARG A 208 28.16 -7.55 21.16
CA ARG A 208 29.61 -7.26 21.21
C ARG A 208 30.45 -8.01 20.17
N ASP A 209 29.97 -9.14 19.68
CA ASP A 209 30.69 -10.01 18.74
C ASP A 209 30.58 -9.56 17.27
N ILE A 210 29.77 -8.55 16.98
CA ILE A 210 29.52 -8.04 15.62
C ILE A 210 29.66 -6.51 15.61
N SER A 211 30.57 -6.01 14.78
CA SER A 211 30.76 -4.59 14.52
C SER A 211 29.77 -4.09 13.47
N MET A 212 28.86 -3.21 13.86
CA MET A 212 27.92 -2.58 12.94
C MET A 212 28.25 -1.09 12.77
N LEU A 213 28.39 -0.65 11.52
CA LEU A 213 28.45 0.77 11.19
C LEU A 213 27.12 1.23 10.58
N ALA A 214 26.39 2.07 11.29
CA ALA A 214 25.18 2.70 10.75
C ALA A 214 25.54 3.98 9.97
N LEU A 215 25.18 4.02 8.68
CA LEU A 215 25.45 5.13 7.77
C LEU A 215 24.15 5.82 7.37
N PRO A 216 23.95 7.10 7.71
CA PRO A 216 22.89 7.88 7.09
C PRO A 216 23.23 8.10 5.61
N PHE A 217 22.23 7.97 4.75
CA PHE A 217 22.34 8.15 3.31
C PHE A 217 21.14 8.96 2.83
N ASP A 218 21.32 9.89 1.89
CA ASP A 218 20.19 10.61 1.30
C ASP A 218 20.16 10.34 -0.19
N SER A 219 19.27 9.43 -0.62
CA SER A 219 19.16 9.05 -2.03
C SER A 219 18.74 10.20 -2.95
N SER A 220 18.24 11.31 -2.41
CA SER A 220 17.93 12.49 -3.22
C SER A 220 19.19 13.25 -3.66
N ASN A 221 20.33 13.00 -3.01
CA ASN A 221 21.60 13.65 -3.29
C ASN A 221 22.62 12.65 -3.85
N ASN A 222 22.91 12.75 -5.15
CA ASN A 222 23.87 11.88 -5.84
C ASN A 222 25.28 11.94 -5.22
N ASP A 223 25.68 13.08 -4.65
CA ASP A 223 27.01 13.24 -4.05
C ASP A 223 27.19 12.44 -2.76
N SER A 224 26.07 12.05 -2.13
CA SER A 224 26.08 11.28 -0.88
C SER A 224 26.54 9.82 -1.08
N ALA A 225 26.32 9.24 -2.26
CA ALA A 225 26.64 7.84 -2.54
C ALA A 225 28.15 7.58 -2.53
N GLY A 226 28.92 8.44 -3.19
CA GLY A 226 30.38 8.31 -3.24
C GLY A 226 31.03 8.47 -1.86
N ALA A 227 30.56 9.45 -1.07
CA ALA A 227 31.05 9.67 0.29
C ALA A 227 30.69 8.49 1.22
N MET A 228 29.46 8.00 1.15
CA MET A 228 28.99 6.85 1.91
C MET A 228 29.79 5.58 1.58
N LEU A 229 30.04 5.30 0.29
CA LEU A 229 30.85 4.15 -0.12
C LEU A 229 32.31 4.25 0.36
N ARG A 230 32.90 5.45 0.36
CA ARG A 230 34.25 5.66 0.91
C ARG A 230 34.29 5.39 2.41
N LEU A 231 33.30 5.87 3.17
CA LEU A 231 33.19 5.66 4.61
C LEU A 231 32.90 4.19 4.97
N ALA A 232 32.02 3.53 4.21
CA ALA A 232 31.76 2.10 4.33
C ALA A 232 33.04 1.28 4.08
N LYS A 233 33.83 1.67 3.06
CA LYS A 233 35.09 1.02 2.71
C LYS A 233 36.14 1.14 3.81
N THR A 234 36.27 2.29 4.47
CA THR A 234 37.25 2.47 5.56
C THR A 234 36.89 1.63 6.79
N HIS A 235 35.61 1.46 7.08
CA HIS A 235 35.18 0.67 8.24
C HIS A 235 35.21 -0.85 7.99
N SER A 236 35.02 -1.28 6.74
CA SER A 236 35.15 -2.69 6.36
C SER A 236 36.60 -3.14 6.15
N SER A 237 37.59 -2.36 6.59
CA SER A 237 39.03 -2.64 6.41
C SER A 237 39.60 -3.75 7.32
N GLY A 238 38.77 -4.68 7.78
CA GLY A 238 39.23 -6.06 7.95
C GLY A 238 39.55 -6.58 6.55
N GLU A 239 40.78 -7.04 6.33
CA GLU A 239 41.41 -7.38 5.04
C GLU A 239 40.74 -8.56 4.29
N GLU A 240 39.46 -8.43 3.98
CA GLU A 240 38.69 -9.32 3.13
C GLU A 240 38.01 -8.46 2.07
N THR A 241 38.65 -8.35 0.90
CA THR A 241 38.05 -7.67 -0.25
C THR A 241 36.68 -8.28 -0.56
N GLY A 242 35.72 -7.49 -1.06
CA GLY A 242 34.41 -8.00 -1.46
C GLY A 242 34.49 -9.16 -2.45
N VAL A 243 35.58 -9.24 -3.24
CA VAL A 243 35.91 -10.37 -4.12
C VAL A 243 36.20 -11.65 -3.33
N LYS A 244 36.96 -11.55 -2.23
CA LYS A 244 37.26 -12.68 -1.33
C LYS A 244 36.02 -13.11 -0.53
N LEU A 245 35.15 -12.16 -0.18
CA LEU A 245 33.86 -12.48 0.42
C LEU A 245 32.97 -13.22 -0.59
N ALA A 246 32.80 -12.67 -1.81
CA ALA A 246 32.01 -13.28 -2.86
C ALA A 246 32.52 -14.67 -3.25
N SER A 247 33.85 -14.86 -3.32
CA SER A 247 34.44 -16.15 -3.67
C SER A 247 34.16 -17.25 -2.65
N ARG A 248 33.88 -16.91 -1.39
CA ARG A 248 33.43 -17.88 -0.37
C ARG A 248 32.03 -18.44 -0.68
N PHE A 249 31.21 -17.71 -1.42
CA PHE A 249 29.88 -18.13 -1.86
C PHE A 249 29.92 -18.93 -3.16
N PHE A 250 31.01 -18.87 -3.95
CA PHE A 250 31.09 -19.59 -5.22
C PHE A 250 31.16 -21.10 -4.99
N ASN A 251 30.51 -21.85 -5.87
CA ASN A 251 30.44 -23.31 -5.80
C ASN A 251 29.91 -23.84 -4.45
N ARG A 252 28.98 -23.10 -3.82
CA ARG A 252 28.33 -23.46 -2.56
C ARG A 252 26.86 -23.74 -2.76
N THR A 253 26.38 -24.72 -2.00
CA THR A 253 24.97 -25.10 -1.90
C THR A 253 24.44 -24.69 -0.53
N PHE A 254 23.35 -23.92 -0.51
CA PHE A 254 22.65 -23.48 0.69
C PHE A 254 21.32 -24.22 0.78
N ASN A 255 21.14 -25.04 1.81
CA ASN A 255 19.86 -25.69 2.08
C ASN A 255 18.98 -24.76 2.94
N LEU A 256 18.05 -24.04 2.30
CA LEU A 256 17.07 -23.22 3.00
C LEU A 256 15.80 -24.04 3.27
N PRO A 257 14.99 -23.71 4.29
CA PRO A 257 13.74 -24.44 4.58
C PRO A 257 12.78 -24.53 3.39
N SER A 258 12.81 -23.54 2.50
CA SER A 258 11.94 -23.47 1.32
C SER A 258 12.53 -24.13 0.07
N ARG A 259 13.87 -24.17 -0.07
CA ARG A 259 14.55 -24.73 -1.24
C ARG A 259 16.06 -24.81 -1.05
N ARG A 260 16.70 -25.68 -1.84
CA ARG A 260 18.14 -25.66 -2.07
C ARG A 260 18.51 -24.53 -3.04
N VAL A 261 19.58 -23.80 -2.74
CA VAL A 261 20.14 -22.73 -3.57
C VAL A 261 21.59 -23.08 -3.88
N GLU A 262 21.92 -23.27 -5.15
CA GLU A 262 23.28 -23.60 -5.60
C GLU A 262 23.86 -22.39 -6.32
N LEU A 263 25.10 -22.01 -6.01
CA LEU A 263 25.84 -20.95 -6.70
C LEU A 263 26.96 -21.60 -7.50
N ASN A 264 27.08 -21.30 -8.78
CA ASN A 264 28.11 -21.88 -9.64
C ASN A 264 29.49 -21.25 -9.42
N LYS A 265 30.47 -21.68 -10.23
CA LYS A 265 31.87 -21.21 -10.16
C LYS A 265 32.08 -19.71 -10.37
N ILE A 266 31.11 -19.01 -10.97
CA ILE A 266 31.15 -17.55 -11.17
C ILE A 266 30.25 -16.80 -10.18
N GLY A 267 29.67 -17.48 -9.20
CA GLY A 267 28.82 -16.88 -8.17
C GLY A 267 27.39 -16.57 -8.61
N THR A 268 26.97 -17.06 -9.79
CA THR A 268 25.58 -16.94 -10.24
C THR A 268 24.74 -18.08 -9.68
N ARG A 269 23.49 -17.79 -9.33
CA ARG A 269 22.56 -18.79 -8.82
C ARG A 269 22.16 -19.76 -9.91
N GLU A 270 22.44 -21.03 -9.70
CA GLU A 270 21.86 -22.10 -10.48
C GLU A 270 20.36 -22.19 -10.15
N CYS A 271 19.54 -21.79 -11.12
CA CYS A 271 18.10 -21.84 -11.02
C CYS A 271 17.60 -22.89 -11.99
N SER A 272 16.94 -23.93 -11.48
CA SER A 272 16.11 -24.78 -12.34
C SER A 272 14.93 -23.95 -12.83
N VAL A 273 14.82 -23.80 -14.14
CA VAL A 273 13.67 -23.16 -14.78
C VAL A 273 12.65 -24.23 -15.08
N PHE A 274 11.48 -24.17 -14.47
CA PHE A 274 10.41 -25.15 -14.68
C PHE A 274 9.43 -24.63 -15.72
N VAL A 275 9.23 -25.40 -16.79
CA VAL A 275 8.16 -25.18 -17.76
C VAL A 275 6.92 -25.86 -17.22
N LYS A 276 5.87 -25.08 -16.97
CA LYS A 276 4.60 -25.59 -16.44
C LYS A 276 3.49 -25.51 -17.48
N GLN A 277 2.67 -26.55 -17.54
CA GLN A 277 1.50 -26.64 -18.39
C GLN A 277 0.24 -26.80 -17.55
N PHE A 278 -0.83 -26.08 -17.92
CA PHE A 278 -2.12 -26.19 -17.24
C PHE A 278 -2.80 -27.51 -17.63
N ASN A 279 -3.11 -28.34 -16.63
CA ASN A 279 -3.87 -29.56 -16.83
C ASN A 279 -5.36 -29.27 -16.57
N ASN A 280 -6.18 -29.43 -17.62
CA ASN A 280 -7.62 -29.12 -17.54
C ASN A 280 -8.40 -30.08 -16.62
N VAL A 281 -7.92 -31.32 -16.44
CA VAL A 281 -8.57 -32.33 -15.57
C VAL A 281 -8.30 -32.01 -14.11
N THR A 282 -7.03 -31.77 -13.74
CA THR A 282 -6.67 -31.50 -12.34
C THR A 282 -6.85 -30.03 -11.93
N ARG A 283 -7.08 -29.14 -12.90
CA ARG A 283 -7.16 -27.67 -12.74
C ARG A 283 -5.93 -27.08 -12.05
N ARG A 284 -4.74 -27.65 -12.32
CA ARG A 284 -3.45 -27.22 -11.75
C ARG A 284 -2.38 -27.13 -12.82
N PHE A 285 -1.38 -26.28 -12.58
CA PHE A 285 -0.16 -26.23 -13.38
C PHE A 285 0.78 -27.36 -12.99
N LEU A 286 1.08 -28.26 -13.93
CA LEU A 286 2.03 -29.36 -13.77
C LEU A 286 3.35 -28.98 -14.45
N THR A 287 4.48 -29.35 -13.85
CA THR A 287 5.79 -29.25 -14.49
C THR A 287 5.86 -30.31 -15.60
N VAL A 288 6.20 -29.91 -16.82
CA VAL A 288 6.36 -30.83 -17.96
C VAL A 288 7.82 -30.98 -18.36
N GLN A 289 8.59 -29.92 -18.18
CA GLN A 289 10.02 -29.88 -18.47
C GLN A 289 10.71 -28.98 -17.47
N TYR A 290 12.01 -29.17 -17.29
CA TYR A 290 12.85 -28.26 -16.54
C TYR A 290 14.19 -28.07 -17.23
N LEU A 291 14.74 -26.86 -17.19
CA LEU A 291 16.11 -26.61 -17.61
C LEU A 291 17.05 -27.09 -16.51
N ASP A 292 17.83 -28.12 -16.79
CA ASP A 292 18.93 -28.51 -15.93
C ASP A 292 20.08 -27.50 -16.10
N SER A 293 20.41 -26.79 -15.02
CA SER A 293 21.45 -25.76 -15.03
C SER A 293 22.84 -26.33 -15.27
N ALA A 294 23.09 -27.57 -14.82
CA ALA A 294 24.40 -28.20 -14.96
C ALA A 294 24.68 -28.57 -16.42
N SER A 295 23.73 -29.24 -17.09
CA SER A 295 23.88 -29.65 -18.49
C SER A 295 23.47 -28.59 -19.52
N GLN A 296 22.78 -27.52 -19.09
CA GLN A 296 22.13 -26.54 -19.97
C GLN A 296 21.15 -27.19 -20.96
N ARG A 297 20.55 -28.33 -20.56
CA ARG A 297 19.58 -29.06 -21.38
C ARG A 297 18.20 -29.00 -20.76
N LEU A 298 17.20 -28.89 -21.62
CA LEU A 298 15.81 -29.04 -21.22
C LEU A 298 15.53 -30.53 -21.02
N MET A 299 15.24 -30.91 -19.78
CA MET A 299 14.95 -32.28 -19.38
C MET A 299 13.43 -32.43 -19.23
N ALA A 300 12.89 -33.56 -19.67
CA ALA A 300 11.50 -33.92 -19.38
C ALA A 300 11.37 -34.29 -17.89
N ASP A 301 10.27 -33.90 -17.25
CA ASP A 301 9.96 -34.37 -15.91
C ASP A 301 9.47 -35.82 -15.99
N ASN A 302 10.18 -36.76 -15.37
CA ASN A 302 9.86 -38.20 -15.41
C ASN A 302 8.44 -38.53 -14.92
N THR A 303 7.82 -37.62 -14.15
CA THR A 303 6.50 -37.85 -13.57
C THR A 303 5.35 -37.45 -14.47
N THR A 304 5.59 -36.65 -15.52
CA THR A 304 4.52 -36.09 -16.35
C THR A 304 4.64 -36.51 -17.81
N SER A 305 3.47 -36.66 -18.42
CA SER A 305 3.32 -36.99 -19.84
C SER A 305 3.95 -35.91 -20.71
N GLU A 306 4.34 -36.30 -21.92
CA GLU A 306 4.71 -35.43 -23.05
C GLU A 306 3.94 -34.10 -23.10
N VAL A 307 4.63 -33.00 -23.46
CA VAL A 307 4.04 -31.66 -23.56
C VAL A 307 2.84 -31.69 -24.50
N LYS A 308 1.64 -31.40 -23.98
CA LYS A 308 0.41 -31.44 -24.78
C LYS A 308 0.14 -30.10 -25.43
N TRP A 309 0.32 -29.99 -26.74
CA TRP A 309 0.01 -28.77 -27.46
C TRP A 309 -1.51 -28.63 -27.65
N PHE A 310 -2.00 -27.40 -27.70
CA PHE A 310 -3.43 -27.16 -27.88
C PHE A 310 -3.86 -27.68 -29.25
N ALA A 311 -4.80 -28.63 -29.27
CA ALA A 311 -5.35 -29.29 -30.46
C ALA A 311 -4.37 -30.12 -31.31
N GLN A 312 -3.13 -30.33 -30.88
CA GLN A 312 -2.10 -31.04 -31.68
C GLN A 312 -1.14 -31.84 -30.79
N THR A 313 -0.53 -32.91 -31.34
CA THR A 313 0.52 -33.70 -30.68
C THR A 313 1.92 -33.10 -30.85
N PHE A 314 2.09 -32.17 -31.79
CA PHE A 314 3.36 -31.55 -32.13
C PHE A 314 3.35 -30.06 -31.78
N PRO A 315 4.49 -29.45 -31.42
CA PRO A 315 4.58 -28.00 -31.24
C PRO A 315 4.04 -27.26 -32.47
N PRO A 316 3.25 -26.18 -32.28
CA PRO A 316 2.78 -25.39 -33.40
C PRO A 316 3.98 -24.88 -34.20
N SER A 317 3.86 -24.91 -35.53
CA SER A 317 4.86 -24.33 -36.42
C SER A 317 5.11 -22.86 -36.05
N VAL A 318 6.37 -22.42 -36.16
CA VAL A 318 6.80 -21.04 -35.90
C VAL A 318 5.97 -20.04 -36.72
N VAL A 319 5.58 -20.43 -37.94
CA VAL A 319 4.67 -19.68 -38.79
C VAL A 319 3.36 -20.46 -38.90
N PRO A 320 2.20 -19.85 -38.58
CA PRO A 320 0.90 -20.51 -38.77
C PRO A 320 0.72 -20.93 -40.23
N HIS A 321 -0.09 -21.95 -40.49
CA HIS A 321 -0.32 -22.44 -41.85
C HIS A 321 -0.82 -21.35 -42.82
N CYS A 322 -1.62 -20.41 -42.31
CA CYS A 322 -2.09 -19.24 -43.06
C CYS A 322 -1.21 -17.99 -42.92
N GLY A 323 -0.04 -18.06 -42.29
CA GLY A 323 0.71 -16.87 -41.91
C GLY A 323 0.09 -16.16 -40.69
N PHE A 324 0.73 -15.11 -40.21
CA PHE A 324 0.29 -14.42 -38.99
C PHE A 324 -0.97 -13.58 -39.21
N ASN A 325 -1.19 -13.13 -40.44
CA ASN A 325 -2.28 -12.25 -40.87
C ASN A 325 -3.17 -12.90 -41.94
N GLY A 326 -3.08 -14.22 -42.12
CA GLY A 326 -3.80 -14.89 -43.21
C GLY A 326 -3.16 -14.70 -44.59
N GLU A 327 -1.93 -14.17 -44.67
CA GLU A 327 -1.24 -13.83 -45.92
C GLU A 327 -0.82 -15.05 -46.75
N LEU A 328 -0.58 -16.19 -46.12
CA LEU A 328 -0.21 -17.43 -46.82
C LEU A 328 -1.43 -18.23 -47.30
N CYS A 329 -2.59 -17.96 -46.72
CA CYS A 329 -3.83 -18.52 -47.23
C CYS A 329 -4.31 -17.63 -48.37
N SER A 330 -4.49 -18.20 -49.57
CA SER A 330 -5.08 -17.49 -50.70
C SER A 330 -6.37 -16.83 -50.22
N LYS A 331 -6.34 -15.51 -50.07
CA LYS A 331 -7.56 -14.71 -49.93
C LYS A 331 -8.37 -15.10 -51.14
N ARG A 332 -9.49 -15.78 -50.92
CA ARG A 332 -10.49 -16.01 -51.93
C ARG A 332 -10.90 -14.61 -52.38
N GLU A 333 -10.32 -14.13 -53.48
CA GLU A 333 -10.61 -12.84 -54.09
C GLU A 333 -12.08 -12.90 -54.50
N GLY A 334 -12.96 -12.50 -53.58
CA GLY A 334 -14.27 -12.03 -53.95
C GLY A 334 -14.05 -10.72 -54.68
N ASN A 335 -14.49 -10.62 -55.93
CA ASN A 335 -14.42 -9.47 -56.83
C ASN A 335 -15.14 -8.19 -56.32
N SER A 336 -15.23 -7.96 -55.00
CA SER A 336 -16.00 -6.87 -54.40
C SER A 336 -15.24 -5.55 -54.22
N SER A 337 -13.90 -5.50 -54.39
CA SER A 337 -13.16 -4.22 -54.24
C SER A 337 -13.15 -3.35 -55.50
N LEU A 338 -13.22 -3.94 -56.70
CA LEU A 338 -13.23 -3.19 -57.96
C LEU A 338 -14.51 -2.36 -58.16
N LEU A 339 -15.66 -2.81 -57.64
CA LEU A 339 -16.92 -2.06 -57.74
C LEU A 339 -16.94 -0.80 -56.86
N ALA A 340 -16.24 -0.80 -55.72
CA ALA A 340 -16.23 0.34 -54.80
C ALA A 340 -15.42 1.51 -55.34
N GLU A 341 -14.31 1.25 -56.04
CA GLU A 341 -13.48 2.30 -56.62
C GLU A 341 -14.19 3.02 -57.78
N VAL A 342 -14.88 2.28 -58.65
CA VAL A 342 -15.62 2.87 -59.79
C VAL A 342 -16.76 3.78 -59.32
N LEU A 343 -17.49 3.40 -58.28
CA LEU A 343 -18.59 4.22 -57.74
C LEU A 343 -18.11 5.55 -57.14
N SER A 344 -16.91 5.58 -56.56
CA SER A 344 -16.35 6.81 -55.97
C SER A 344 -16.04 7.88 -57.03
N VAL A 345 -15.53 7.47 -58.19
CA VAL A 345 -15.18 8.39 -59.30
C VAL A 345 -16.44 9.01 -59.90
N ILE A 346 -17.49 8.21 -60.08
CA ILE A 346 -18.77 8.69 -60.61
C ILE A 346 -19.39 9.77 -59.70
N ALA A 347 -19.32 9.58 -58.37
CA ALA A 347 -19.86 10.54 -57.42
C ALA A 347 -19.17 11.91 -57.48
N VAL A 348 -17.84 11.94 -57.66
CA VAL A 348 -17.07 13.19 -57.79
C VAL A 348 -17.42 13.92 -59.08
N ILE A 349 -17.56 13.21 -60.20
CA ILE A 349 -17.95 13.81 -61.48
C ILE A 349 -19.33 14.45 -61.38
N CYS A 350 -20.30 13.78 -60.74
CA CYS A 350 -21.64 14.34 -60.52
C CYS A 350 -21.62 15.63 -59.67
N LEU A 351 -20.78 15.72 -58.64
CA LEU A 351 -20.65 16.93 -57.80
C LEU A 351 -20.04 18.11 -58.56
N LEU A 352 -19.09 17.86 -59.46
CA LEU A 352 -18.49 18.93 -60.28
C LEU A 352 -19.50 19.49 -61.29
N ILE A 353 -20.32 18.63 -61.89
CA ILE A 353 -21.37 19.04 -62.83
C ILE A 353 -22.43 19.89 -62.13
N THR A 354 -22.89 19.50 -60.93
CA THR A 354 -23.89 20.27 -60.18
C THR A 354 -23.34 21.63 -59.75
N PHE A 355 -22.08 21.70 -59.32
CA PHE A 355 -21.43 22.98 -58.97
C PHE A 355 -21.30 23.91 -60.17
N ALA A 356 -20.90 23.39 -61.34
CA ALA A 356 -20.81 24.16 -62.57
C ALA A 356 -22.18 24.73 -62.99
N CYS A 357 -23.24 23.91 -62.92
CA CYS A 357 -24.61 24.34 -63.20
C CYS A 357 -25.08 25.42 -62.21
N TRP A 358 -24.80 25.26 -60.92
CA TRP A 358 -25.16 26.24 -59.90
C TRP A 358 -24.47 27.59 -60.16
N LYS A 359 -23.15 27.60 -60.41
CA LYS A 359 -22.41 28.83 -60.70
C LYS A 359 -22.94 29.55 -61.95
N TYR A 360 -23.27 28.80 -63.00
CA TYR A 360 -23.83 29.36 -64.23
C TYR A 360 -25.19 30.05 -63.97
N THR A 361 -26.08 29.41 -63.21
CA THR A 361 -27.39 29.99 -62.87
C THR A 361 -27.30 31.17 -61.90
N ALA A 362 -26.40 31.11 -60.90
CA ALA A 362 -26.18 32.19 -59.95
C ALA A 362 -25.60 33.44 -60.63
N SER A 363 -24.67 33.26 -61.58
CA SER A 363 -24.08 34.37 -62.33
C SER A 363 -25.11 35.12 -63.19
N ARG A 364 -26.14 34.43 -63.70
CA ARG A 364 -27.25 35.10 -64.40
C ARG A 364 -28.10 35.94 -63.46
N ARG A 365 -28.37 35.48 -62.24
CA ARG A 365 -29.20 36.24 -61.27
C ARG A 365 -28.52 37.52 -60.78
N TYR A 366 -27.18 37.58 -60.74
CA TYR A 366 -26.45 38.78 -60.31
C TYR A 366 -26.48 39.92 -61.33
N LEU A 367 -26.75 39.65 -62.61
CA LEU A 367 -26.82 40.70 -63.64
C LEU A 367 -28.14 41.47 -63.66
N ASP A 368 -29.18 41.02 -62.94
CA ASP A 368 -30.51 41.67 -62.94
C ASP A 368 -30.74 42.62 -61.74
N LEU A 369 -29.81 42.73 -60.78
CA LEU A 369 -30.02 43.48 -59.52
C LEU A 369 -28.97 44.56 -59.21
N TRP A 370 -28.04 44.84 -60.15
CA TRP A 370 -26.89 45.73 -59.90
C TRP A 370 -27.24 47.23 -59.84
N TRP A 371 -28.46 47.65 -60.22
CA TRP A 371 -28.87 49.06 -60.19
C TRP A 371 -29.66 49.48 -58.93
N LEU A 372 -29.88 48.60 -57.95
CA LEU A 372 -30.55 48.96 -56.70
C LEU A 372 -29.54 49.39 -55.62
N LEU A 373 -28.97 50.60 -55.81
CA LEU A 373 -28.25 51.34 -54.76
C LEU A 373 -29.27 52.04 -53.85
N ALA A 374 -29.62 51.42 -52.73
CA ALA A 374 -30.39 52.03 -51.66
C ALA A 374 -29.54 53.08 -50.94
N ASN A 375 -29.71 54.34 -51.36
CA ASN A 375 -29.21 55.51 -50.67
C ASN A 375 -29.94 55.68 -49.34
N GLU A 376 -29.36 55.28 -48.22
CA GLU A 376 -29.72 55.89 -46.95
C GLU A 376 -28.56 55.91 -45.93
N LYS A 377 -27.96 57.10 -45.87
CA LYS A 377 -27.42 57.80 -44.69
C LYS A 377 -26.17 57.22 -44.02
N MET A 378 -25.02 57.66 -44.53
CA MET A 378 -23.83 57.93 -43.72
C MET A 378 -24.14 59.01 -42.67
N GLY A 379 -24.27 58.61 -41.41
CA GLY A 379 -24.33 59.49 -40.25
C GLY A 379 -23.00 59.47 -39.50
N THR A 380 -22.22 60.54 -39.63
CA THR A 380 -21.05 60.86 -38.81
C THR A 380 -21.45 61.14 -37.36
N VAL A 381 -20.86 60.43 -36.38
CA VAL A 381 -20.94 60.81 -34.96
C VAL A 381 -19.58 60.67 -34.26
N ARG A 382 -18.96 61.85 -34.08
CA ARG A 382 -18.40 62.45 -32.86
C ARG A 382 -17.79 61.52 -31.78
N LYS A 383 -16.50 61.75 -31.50
CA LYS A 383 -15.81 61.36 -30.26
C LYS A 383 -16.39 62.12 -29.07
N GLU A 384 -16.72 61.40 -28.00
CA GLU A 384 -16.81 61.97 -26.65
C GLU A 384 -16.16 61.03 -25.62
N GLN A 385 -15.47 61.67 -24.68
CA GLN A 385 -14.75 61.06 -23.56
C GLN A 385 -15.73 60.53 -22.51
N GLY A 386 -15.26 59.53 -21.76
CA GLY A 386 -15.65 59.34 -20.37
C GLY A 386 -16.61 58.18 -20.14
N GLY A 387 -16.21 57.30 -19.23
CA GLY A 387 -17.13 56.32 -18.66
C GLY A 387 -16.49 54.98 -18.39
N ARG A 388 -16.00 54.80 -17.15
CA ARG A 388 -15.83 53.47 -16.54
C ARG A 388 -17.09 52.66 -16.76
N SER A 389 -16.95 51.41 -17.19
CA SER A 389 -17.87 50.35 -16.81
C SER A 389 -17.13 49.01 -16.84
N TYR A 390 -17.18 48.33 -15.70
CA TYR A 390 -16.78 46.96 -15.51
C TYR A 390 -17.70 46.04 -16.30
N TRP A 391 -17.13 45.03 -16.94
CA TRP A 391 -17.84 43.80 -17.29
C TRP A 391 -16.94 42.61 -16.98
N GLN A 392 -17.41 41.78 -16.05
CA GLN A 392 -17.08 40.35 -16.01
C GLN A 392 -17.46 39.74 -17.35
N LEU A 393 -16.62 38.86 -17.89
CA LEU A 393 -17.08 37.87 -18.84
C LEU A 393 -16.38 36.54 -18.59
N GLU A 394 -17.24 35.55 -18.34
CA GLU A 394 -16.97 34.13 -18.25
C GLU A 394 -16.33 33.61 -19.54
N THR A 395 -15.55 32.54 -19.36
CA THR A 395 -14.82 31.81 -20.39
C THR A 395 -15.75 31.10 -21.38
N PRO A 396 -15.24 30.80 -22.57
CA PRO A 396 -15.52 29.51 -23.20
C PRO A 396 -14.24 28.76 -23.62
N PRO A 397 -14.35 27.46 -23.96
CA PRO A 397 -13.32 26.45 -23.72
C PRO A 397 -12.51 26.09 -24.98
N THR A 398 -11.69 25.03 -24.86
CA THR A 398 -10.85 24.33 -25.87
C THR A 398 -9.40 24.84 -25.93
N CYS A 399 -8.34 24.05 -26.14
CA CYS A 399 -8.11 22.62 -26.29
C CYS A 399 -6.58 22.35 -26.15
N SER A 400 -6.22 21.12 -25.74
CA SER A 400 -5.01 20.34 -26.10
C SER A 400 -3.58 20.95 -26.01
N PHE A 401 -2.77 20.31 -25.14
CA PHE A 401 -1.33 19.87 -25.22
C PHE A 401 -0.42 20.30 -26.41
N PRO A 402 0.94 20.15 -26.36
CA PRO A 402 1.90 19.92 -25.25
C PRO A 402 3.23 20.74 -25.37
N ARG A 403 4.06 20.78 -24.30
CA ARG A 403 5.56 20.70 -24.30
C ARG A 403 6.12 21.20 -22.96
N ARG A 404 6.83 20.35 -22.21
CA ARG A 404 8.31 20.18 -22.17
C ARG A 404 9.11 21.43 -21.77
N ASN A 405 9.70 21.30 -20.58
CA ASN A 405 11.06 21.66 -20.16
C ASN A 405 11.53 23.11 -20.34
N THR A 406 11.82 23.77 -19.21
CA THR A 406 13.18 24.12 -18.70
C THR A 406 12.98 24.89 -17.36
N LYS A 407 13.59 24.48 -16.23
CA LYS A 407 14.86 25.03 -15.68
C LYS A 407 15.04 26.53 -16.01
N SER A 408 15.34 27.47 -15.12
CA SER A 408 15.90 27.43 -13.78
C SER A 408 16.08 28.90 -13.31
N THR A 409 15.92 29.16 -12.00
CA THR A 409 16.90 29.91 -11.16
C THR A 409 16.93 31.46 -11.21
N VAL A 410 16.54 32.07 -10.07
CA VAL A 410 17.23 33.18 -9.32
C VAL A 410 17.10 34.60 -9.90
N LEU A 411 16.77 35.67 -9.18
CA LEU A 411 17.42 36.24 -7.99
C LEU A 411 16.49 37.24 -7.24
N SER A 412 16.74 37.35 -5.93
CA SER A 412 16.17 38.25 -4.92
C SER A 412 16.20 39.75 -5.25
N VAL A 413 15.40 40.54 -4.50
CA VAL A 413 15.81 41.61 -3.56
C VAL A 413 14.55 42.34 -3.05
N GLY A 414 14.48 42.58 -1.73
CA GLY A 414 13.41 43.37 -1.12
C GLY A 414 13.46 43.36 0.41
N THR A 415 14.07 44.40 0.97
CA THR A 415 14.58 44.59 2.35
C THR A 415 13.57 45.07 3.41
N MET A 416 13.81 44.63 4.66
CA MET A 416 13.79 45.34 5.98
C MET A 416 12.69 46.34 6.39
N ARG A 417 12.12 46.09 7.60
CA ARG A 417 12.19 46.89 8.86
C ARG A 417 11.48 46.12 10.01
N ALA A 418 12.11 45.80 11.16
CA ALA A 418 12.33 46.59 12.41
C ALA A 418 10.99 46.94 13.12
N GLU A 419 10.69 46.73 14.40
CA GLU A 419 11.34 46.52 15.72
C GLU A 419 10.46 45.47 16.52
N ASP A 420 10.77 44.88 17.68
CA ASP A 420 11.14 45.51 18.96
C ASP A 420 11.53 44.45 20.02
N LYS A 421 12.31 44.86 21.02
CA LYS A 421 12.91 44.07 22.11
C LYS A 421 11.96 43.93 23.30
N ARG A 422 12.01 42.78 24.00
CA ARG A 422 12.06 42.73 25.48
C ARG A 422 12.66 41.43 26.00
N ARG A 423 13.71 41.57 26.82
CA ARG A 423 14.27 40.55 27.73
C ARG A 423 13.40 40.45 28.97
N LEU A 424 13.21 39.23 29.47
CA LEU A 424 13.11 38.93 30.90
C LEU A 424 13.84 37.61 31.15
N SER A 425 14.91 37.70 31.94
CA SER A 425 15.58 36.60 32.60
C SER A 425 14.75 36.13 33.80
N MET A 426 14.64 34.83 34.02
CA MET A 426 14.50 34.29 35.37
C MET A 426 15.00 32.85 35.42
N ASP A 427 15.85 32.62 36.41
CA ASP A 427 16.47 31.36 36.81
C ASP A 427 15.45 30.25 37.07
N LEU A 428 15.86 29.01 36.81
CA LEU A 428 15.43 27.83 37.56
C LEU A 428 16.55 26.80 37.55
N THR A 429 17.41 26.91 38.56
CA THR A 429 18.18 25.82 39.15
C THR A 429 17.23 24.82 39.81
N LEU A 430 17.37 23.53 39.49
CA LEU A 430 16.96 22.35 40.29
C LEU A 430 17.53 21.14 39.53
N SER A 431 18.64 20.56 39.97
CA SER A 431 18.75 19.58 41.05
C SER A 431 19.21 18.26 40.42
N ALA A 432 20.49 17.98 40.63
CA ALA A 432 21.13 16.72 40.34
C ALA A 432 21.03 15.85 41.59
N GLU A 433 20.20 14.83 41.57
CA GLU A 433 20.20 13.77 42.58
C GLU A 433 19.53 12.55 41.95
N TRP A 434 20.31 11.55 41.55
CA TRP A 434 19.94 10.11 41.53
C TRP A 434 21.21 9.31 41.25
N ARG A 435 22.02 9.17 42.30
CA ARG A 435 23.06 8.14 42.43
C ARG A 435 22.75 7.41 43.73
N ASN A 436 22.07 6.26 43.64
CA ASN A 436 22.16 5.10 44.54
C ASN A 436 20.88 4.27 44.43
N LEU A 437 21.05 3.03 43.97
CA LEU A 437 20.39 1.83 44.50
C LEU A 437 21.01 0.61 43.79
N ARG A 438 22.15 0.17 44.32
CA ARG A 438 22.64 -1.21 44.23
C ARG A 438 22.67 -1.75 45.66
N SER A 439 21.63 -2.47 46.05
CA SER A 439 21.63 -3.56 47.04
C SER A 439 20.20 -3.76 47.54
N LEU A 440 19.49 -4.70 46.93
CA LEU A 440 18.58 -5.67 47.55
C LEU A 440 18.10 -6.64 46.46
#